data_AF-A0A090J518-F1
#
_entry.id   AF-A0A090J518-F1
#
_cell.length_a   1.000
_cell.length_b   1.000
_cell.length_c   1.000
_cell.angle_alpha   90.00
_cell.angle_beta   90.00
_cell.angle_gamma   90.00
#
_symmetry.space_group_name_H-M   'P 1'
#
loop_
_entity.id
_entity.type
_entity.pdbx_description
1 polymer ?
#
loop_
_entity_poly.entity_id
_entity_poly.type
_entity_poly.pdbx_seq_one_letter_code
_entity_poly.pdbx_strand_id
1 'polypeptide(L)'
;MQANVLAKKAFISQSYLSDIENGRTTPSLDKLTTICDALGITLAEFFGYESELTPDLMRLLENMKKLTEEERSHLADFIEEILKRN
;
A
#
# COMPACT_ATOMS: atom_id res chain seq x y z
N MET A 1 -12.08 12.51 -10.51
CA MET A 1 -11.56 13.86 -10.18
C MET A 1 -11.07 14.51 -11.47
N GLN A 2 -11.31 15.81 -11.68
CA GLN A 2 -10.80 16.51 -12.88
C GLN A 2 -9.30 16.85 -12.74
N ALA A 3 -8.53 16.82 -13.83
CA ALA A 3 -7.07 17.00 -13.82
C ALA A 3 -6.61 18.35 -13.22
N ASN A 4 -7.36 19.43 -13.48
CA ASN A 4 -7.11 20.74 -12.87
C ASN A 4 -7.30 20.75 -11.35
N VAL A 5 -8.30 20.02 -10.85
CA VAL A 5 -8.58 19.87 -9.42
C VAL A 5 -7.47 19.07 -8.75
N LEU A 6 -7.01 17.99 -9.38
CA LEU A 6 -5.88 17.19 -8.89
C LEU A 6 -4.59 18.02 -8.83
N ALA A 7 -4.22 18.70 -9.92
CA ALA A 7 -3.02 19.53 -9.96
C ALA A 7 -3.00 20.58 -8.84
N LYS A 8 -4.14 21.24 -8.60
CA LYS A 8 -4.29 22.22 -7.52
C LYS A 8 -4.13 21.59 -6.14
N LYS A 9 -4.72 20.42 -5.90
CA LYS A 9 -4.60 19.70 -4.62
C LYS A 9 -3.17 19.18 -4.38
N ALA A 10 -2.49 18.73 -5.42
CA ALA A 10 -1.13 18.20 -5.34
C ALA A 10 -0.04 19.28 -5.36
N PHE A 11 -0.40 20.56 -5.39
CA PHE A 11 0.51 21.71 -5.47
C PHE A 11 1.50 21.63 -6.66
N ILE A 12 0.97 21.29 -7.84
CA ILE A 12 1.71 21.23 -9.11
C ILE A 12 0.96 21.97 -10.22
N SER A 13 1.67 22.32 -11.30
CA SER A 13 1.01 22.90 -12.47
C SER A 13 0.25 21.83 -13.27
N GLN A 14 -0.81 22.25 -13.97
CA GLN A 14 -1.55 21.37 -14.87
C GLN A 14 -0.67 20.85 -16.03
N SER A 15 0.25 21.67 -16.53
CA SER A 15 1.21 21.26 -17.56
C SER A 15 2.12 20.15 -17.06
N TYR A 16 2.65 20.29 -15.84
CA TYR A 16 3.50 19.28 -15.22
C TYR A 16 2.75 17.96 -14.98
N LEU A 17 1.51 18.04 -14.46
CA LEU A 17 0.66 16.86 -14.33
C LEU A 17 0.44 16.17 -15.68
N SER A 18 0.17 16.94 -16.75
CA SER A 18 0.01 16.39 -18.09
C SER A 18 1.29 15.75 -18.62
N ASP A 19 2.45 16.35 -18.36
CA ASP A 19 3.74 15.76 -18.75
C ASP A 19 3.99 14.42 -18.04
N ILE A 20 3.59 14.30 -16.76
CA ILE A 20 3.64 13.04 -16.01
C ILE A 20 2.70 12.00 -16.65
N GLU A 21 1.43 12.36 -16.87
CA GLU A 21 0.42 11.45 -17.43
C GLU A 21 0.78 10.92 -18.82
N ASN A 22 1.52 11.71 -19.61
CA ASN A 22 1.98 11.33 -20.93
C ASN A 22 3.39 10.68 -20.94
N GLY A 23 3.98 10.43 -19.76
CA GLY A 23 5.30 9.82 -19.64
C GLY A 23 6.45 10.69 -20.16
N ARG A 24 6.25 12.01 -20.30
CA ARG A 24 7.29 12.96 -20.73
C ARG A 24 8.21 13.35 -19.57
N THR A 25 7.75 13.22 -18.33
CA THR A 25 8.55 13.48 -17.14
C THR A 25 8.20 12.53 -16.00
N THR A 26 9.17 12.24 -15.14
CA THR A 26 8.97 11.44 -13.93
C THR A 26 9.00 12.38 -12.73
N PRO A 27 7.97 12.36 -11.85
CA PRO A 27 7.98 13.20 -10.65
C PRO A 27 9.08 12.77 -9.68
N SER A 28 9.58 13.71 -8.88
CA SER A 28 10.37 13.35 -7.70
C SER A 28 9.50 12.60 -6.69
N LEU A 29 10.13 11.88 -5.76
CA LEU A 29 9.39 11.18 -4.70
C LEU A 29 8.47 12.13 -3.92
N ASP A 30 8.95 13.33 -3.55
CA ASP A 30 8.15 14.33 -2.84
C ASP A 30 6.90 14.75 -3.64
N LYS A 31 7.05 14.95 -4.96
CA LYS A 31 5.92 15.31 -5.83
C LYS A 31 4.97 14.13 -6.03
N LEU A 32 5.49 12.92 -6.09
CA LEU A 32 4.66 11.72 -6.15
C LEU A 32 3.85 11.54 -4.87
N THR A 33 4.43 11.81 -3.69
CA THR A 33 3.73 11.80 -2.40
C THR A 33 2.57 12.79 -2.39
N THR A 34 2.78 14.04 -2.80
CA THR A 34 1.68 15.03 -2.81
C THR A 34 0.58 14.70 -3.81
N ILE A 35 0.92 14.02 -4.92
CA ILE A 35 -0.06 13.49 -5.87
C ILE A 35 -0.88 12.35 -5.23
N CYS A 36 -0.22 11.41 -4.55
CA CYS A 36 -0.89 10.30 -3.85
C CYS A 36 -1.83 10.81 -2.75
N ASP A 37 -1.36 11.76 -1.92
CA ASP A 37 -2.17 12.41 -0.89
C ASP A 37 -3.41 13.09 -1.47
N ALA A 38 -3.27 13.78 -2.62
CA ALA A 38 -4.37 14.43 -3.31
C ALA A 38 -5.38 13.43 -3.91
N LEU A 39 -4.92 12.24 -4.28
CA LEU A 39 -5.74 11.10 -4.74
C LEU A 39 -6.38 10.32 -3.59
N GLY A 40 -5.88 10.49 -2.36
CA GLY A 40 -6.34 9.74 -1.18
C GLY A 40 -5.82 8.31 -1.14
N ILE A 41 -4.68 8.04 -1.78
CA ILE A 41 -3.97 6.75 -1.75
C ILE A 41 -2.60 6.92 -1.12
N THR A 42 -2.06 5.82 -0.61
CA THR A 42 -0.67 5.72 -0.15
C THR A 42 0.28 5.48 -1.31
N LEU A 43 1.57 5.76 -1.09
CA LEU A 43 2.62 5.34 -2.04
C LEU A 43 2.65 3.82 -2.24
N ALA A 44 2.34 3.04 -1.20
CA ALA A 44 2.24 1.59 -1.29
C ALA A 44 1.17 1.18 -2.33
N GLU A 45 -0.04 1.71 -2.20
CA GLU A 45 -1.12 1.48 -3.17
C GLU A 45 -0.75 1.97 -4.58
N PHE A 46 -0.07 3.10 -4.71
CA PHE A 46 0.42 3.60 -6.01
C PHE A 46 1.39 2.63 -6.71
N PHE A 47 2.31 2.03 -5.95
CA PHE A 47 3.26 1.04 -6.47
C PHE A 47 2.66 -0.37 -6.61
N GLY A 48 1.37 -0.53 -6.33
CA GLY A 48 0.70 -1.84 -6.38
C GLY A 48 1.07 -2.75 -5.21
N TYR A 49 1.62 -2.20 -4.13
CA TYR A 49 1.62 -2.88 -2.82
C TYR A 49 0.22 -2.76 -2.24
N GLU A 50 -0.71 -3.54 -2.77
CA GLU A 50 -1.87 -3.91 -1.99
C GLU A 50 -1.33 -4.71 -0.80
N SER A 51 -1.57 -4.21 0.42
CA SER A 51 -1.47 -5.08 1.58
C SER A 51 -2.56 -6.14 1.39
N GLU A 52 -2.19 -7.30 0.84
CA GLU A 52 -3.06 -8.47 0.66
C GLU A 52 -3.69 -8.97 1.97
N LEU A 53 -3.30 -8.39 3.10
CA LEU A 53 -3.83 -8.70 4.41
C LEU A 53 -5.21 -8.06 4.60
N THR A 54 -6.23 -8.91 4.54
CA THR A 54 -7.58 -8.58 5.03
C THR A 54 -7.55 -8.18 6.52
N PRO A 55 -8.56 -7.48 7.05
CA PRO A 55 -8.58 -7.04 8.44
C PRO A 55 -8.41 -8.16 9.47
N ASP A 56 -8.88 -9.37 9.15
CA ASP A 56 -8.69 -10.57 9.97
C ASP A 56 -7.23 -11.07 9.94
N LEU A 57 -6.59 -11.12 8.77
CA LEU A 57 -5.17 -11.47 8.65
C LEU A 57 -4.28 -10.46 9.35
N MET A 58 -4.60 -9.17 9.25
CA MET A 58 -3.86 -8.12 9.95
C MET A 58 -4.00 -8.27 11.47
N ARG A 59 -5.20 -8.58 12.00
CA ARG A 59 -5.39 -8.89 13.43
C ARG A 59 -4.60 -10.12 13.87
N LEU A 60 -4.57 -11.16 13.04
CA LEU A 60 -3.82 -12.38 13.33
C LEU A 60 -2.32 -12.08 13.42
N LEU A 61 -1.78 -11.31 12.47
CA LEU A 61 -0.39 -10.87 12.47
C LEU A 61 -0.04 -10.07 13.73
N GLU A 62 -0.88 -9.10 14.11
CA GLU A 62 -0.68 -8.29 15.32
C GLU A 62 -0.71 -9.12 16.61
N ASN A 63 -1.51 -10.19 16.65
CA ASN A 63 -1.50 -11.13 17.77
C ASN A 63 -0.23 -12.00 17.77
N MET A 64 0.20 -12.50 16.60
CA MET A 64 1.41 -13.31 16.47
C MET A 64 2.68 -12.56 16.89
N LYS A 65 2.74 -11.24 16.69
CA LYS A 65 3.86 -10.39 17.15
C LYS A 65 4.03 -10.39 18.68
N LYS A 66 2.97 -10.68 19.44
CA LYS A 66 2.99 -10.69 20.91
C LYS A 66 3.44 -12.04 21.50
N LEU A 67 3.50 -13.07 20.67
CA LEU A 67 3.92 -14.41 21.06
C LEU A 67 5.45 -14.51 21.12
N THR A 68 5.94 -15.51 21.84
CA THR A 68 7.34 -15.97 21.77
C THR A 68 7.61 -16.71 20.46
N GLU A 69 8.88 -16.92 20.12
CA GLU A 69 9.26 -17.71 18.94
C GLU A 69 8.74 -19.16 19.04
N GLU A 70 8.78 -19.76 20.24
CA GLU A 70 8.34 -21.13 20.46
C GLU A 70 6.82 -21.27 20.26
N GLU A 71 6.02 -20.34 20.81
CA GLU A 71 4.57 -20.29 20.59
C GLU A 71 4.20 -20.04 19.12
N ARG A 72 4.96 -19.17 18.42
CA ARG A 72 4.77 -18.98 16.98
C ARG A 72 5.03 -20.27 16.20
N SER A 73 6.08 -21.01 16.56
CA SER A 73 6.39 -22.29 15.92
C SER A 73 5.25 -23.29 16.10
N HIS A 74 4.71 -23.42 17.32
CA HIS A 74 3.61 -24.35 17.58
C HIS A 74 2.34 -23.98 16.80
N LEU A 75 2.06 -22.68 16.65
CA LEU A 75 0.93 -22.21 15.86
C LEU A 75 1.14 -22.51 14.36
N ALA A 76 2.35 -22.33 13.85
CA ALA A 76 2.70 -22.65 12.46
C ALA A 76 2.50 -24.15 12.19
N ASP A 77 3.04 -25.01 13.06
CA ASP A 77 2.87 -26.46 12.98
C ASP A 77 1.38 -26.85 12.96
N PHE A 78 0.57 -26.23 13.81
CA PHE A 78 -0.88 -26.47 13.85
C PHE A 78 -1.58 -26.09 12.53
N ILE A 79 -1.25 -24.93 11.95
CA ILE A 79 -1.82 -24.49 10.67
C ILE A 79 -1.39 -25.46 9.54
N GLU A 80 -0.12 -25.84 9.50
CA GLU A 80 0.39 -26.79 8.50
C GLU A 80 -0.31 -28.16 8.59
N GLU A 81 -0.53 -28.67 9.81
CA GLU A 81 -1.27 -29.93 10.01
C GLU A 81 -2.73 -29.84 9.55
N ILE A 82 -3.39 -28.68 9.74
CA ILE A 82 -4.74 -28.46 9.19
C ILE A 82 -4.72 -28.48 7.66
N LEU A 83 -3.72 -27.85 7.04
CA LEU A 83 -3.60 -27.78 5.59
C LEU A 83 -3.32 -29.15 4.97
N LYS A 84 -2.53 -30.01 5.63
CA LYS A 84 -2.27 -31.40 5.18
C LYS A 84 -3.51 -32.30 5.17
N ARG A 85 -4.55 -31.96 5.95
CA ARG A 85 -5.80 -32.75 6.01
C ARG A 85 -6.80 -32.40 4.91
N ASN A 86 -6.59 -31.30 4.19
CA ASN A 86 -7.41 -30.88 3.04
C ASN A 86 -6.69 -31.15 1.72
#